data_AF-A0A6L6PJV4-F1
#
_entry.id   AF-A0A6L6PJV4-F1
#
_cell.length_a   1.000
_cell.length_b   1.000
_cell.length_c   1.000
_cell.angle_alpha   90.00
_cell.angle_beta   90.00
_cell.angle_gamma   90.00
#
_symmetry.space_group_name_H-M   'P 1'
#
loop_
_entity.id
_entity.type
_entity.pdbx_description
1 polymer ?
#
loop_
_entity_poly.entity_id
_entity_poly.type
_entity_poly.pdbx_seq_one_letter_code
_entity_poly.pdbx_strand_id
1 'polypeptide(L)'
;MAEAKKYRLVTRSDFDGLVCAVLLKHLDLIDEILFVHPKDMQDGKITITDRDITTNLPYVAGAHLAFDHHLSETIRNTGERSNHVIHPEAPSAARVVYDYYGGLKAFPASWNDMMAAVDKGDAARFNEQEVLNPEGWDLLNFLMDARTGLGRFREFRISNYNLMMDLIDYCKNHTIAEIMELPDVKERKELYFEHAEKCKDQIRRCATIHKNLVVLDLRNEEIIYAGNRFIIYAIFPQTNISIHVLWGLKNQNTVFATGKSILNRTSKTNIGALMLEYGGGGHENAGTCQVENEMAEDVLGALIHRINKDG
;
A
#
# COMPACT_ATOMS: atom_id res chain seq x y z
N MET A 1 -35.85 -20.62 -3.48
CA MET A 1 -35.21 -19.66 -2.54
C MET A 1 -34.68 -18.53 -3.39
N ALA A 2 -34.96 -17.27 -3.07
CA ALA A 2 -34.36 -16.17 -3.81
C ALA A 2 -32.85 -16.21 -3.60
N GLU A 3 -32.08 -16.16 -4.68
CA GLU A 3 -30.62 -16.09 -4.63
C GLU A 3 -30.23 -14.83 -3.85
N ALA A 4 -29.35 -14.98 -2.85
CA ALA A 4 -28.87 -13.82 -2.10
C ALA A 4 -28.10 -12.89 -3.05
N LYS A 5 -28.42 -11.59 -3.04
CA LYS A 5 -27.78 -10.59 -3.91
C LYS A 5 -26.26 -10.61 -3.68
N LYS A 6 -25.48 -10.81 -4.75
CA LYS A 6 -24.02 -10.72 -4.77
C LYS A 6 -23.56 -9.34 -5.20
N TYR A 7 -22.37 -8.97 -4.75
CA TYR A 7 -21.74 -7.67 -5.00
C TYR A 7 -20.41 -7.83 -5.72
N ARG A 8 -19.95 -6.75 -6.36
CA ARG A 8 -18.58 -6.61 -6.84
C ARG A 8 -17.75 -5.91 -5.77
N LEU A 9 -16.61 -6.49 -5.41
CA LEU A 9 -15.63 -5.83 -4.55
C LEU A 9 -14.75 -4.90 -5.39
N VAL A 10 -14.63 -3.64 -5.00
CA VAL A 10 -13.65 -2.70 -5.55
C VAL A 10 -12.66 -2.34 -4.44
N THR A 11 -11.39 -2.67 -4.62
CA THR A 11 -10.36 -2.53 -3.58
C THR A 11 -8.98 -2.25 -4.16
N ARG A 12 -7.97 -2.07 -3.32
CA ARG A 12 -6.56 -1.91 -3.73
C ARG A 12 -5.91 -3.27 -3.97
N SER A 13 -4.95 -3.31 -4.89
CA SER A 13 -4.11 -4.49 -5.11
C SER A 13 -2.96 -4.55 -4.08
N ASP A 14 -3.30 -4.68 -2.80
CA ASP A 14 -2.36 -4.85 -1.70
C ASP A 14 -2.87 -5.89 -0.69
N PHE A 15 -2.11 -6.13 0.38
CA PHE A 15 -2.43 -7.16 1.35
C PHE A 15 -3.77 -6.92 2.08
N ASP A 16 -4.13 -5.66 2.32
CA ASP A 16 -5.42 -5.31 2.93
C ASP A 16 -6.59 -5.61 2.00
N GLY A 17 -6.46 -5.25 0.71
CA GLY A 17 -7.44 -5.63 -0.31
C GLY A 17 -7.57 -7.14 -0.50
N LEU A 18 -6.46 -7.89 -0.43
CA LEU A 18 -6.47 -9.36 -0.44
C LEU A 18 -7.30 -9.92 0.72
N VAL A 19 -7.03 -9.49 1.96
CA VAL A 19 -7.75 -10.01 3.12
C VAL A 19 -9.22 -9.59 3.11
N CYS A 20 -9.54 -8.36 2.69
CA CYS A 20 -10.93 -7.93 2.47
C CYS A 20 -11.68 -8.89 1.52
N ALA A 21 -11.05 -9.27 0.41
CA ALA A 21 -11.62 -10.22 -0.53
C ALA A 21 -11.83 -11.61 0.08
N VAL A 22 -10.88 -12.12 0.87
CA VAL A 22 -11.00 -13.40 1.59
C VAL A 22 -12.22 -13.39 2.52
N LEU A 23 -12.36 -12.32 3.33
CA LEU A 23 -13.46 -12.17 4.28
C LEU A 23 -14.83 -12.09 3.57
N LEU A 24 -14.95 -11.25 2.54
CA LEU A 24 -16.22 -11.07 1.82
C LEU A 24 -16.61 -12.30 0.98
N LYS A 25 -15.63 -13.01 0.42
CA LYS A 25 -15.86 -14.28 -0.29
C LYS A 25 -16.25 -15.40 0.69
N HIS A 26 -15.73 -15.39 1.92
CA HIS A 26 -16.13 -16.34 2.98
C HIS A 26 -17.62 -16.24 3.31
N LEU A 27 -18.11 -15.01 3.44
CA LEU A 27 -19.50 -14.70 3.72
C LEU A 27 -20.42 -14.90 2.51
N ASP A 28 -19.86 -15.32 1.38
CA ASP A 28 -20.58 -15.52 0.13
C ASP A 28 -21.29 -14.22 -0.30
N LEU A 29 -20.63 -13.06 -0.15
CA LEU A 29 -21.19 -11.75 -0.48
C LEU A 29 -20.78 -11.24 -1.86
N ILE A 30 -19.64 -11.68 -2.38
CA ILE A 30 -19.05 -11.15 -3.62
C ILE A 30 -18.87 -12.22 -4.70
N ASP A 31 -19.05 -11.82 -5.96
CA ASP A 31 -18.87 -12.67 -7.14
C ASP A 31 -17.86 -12.10 -8.16
N GLU A 32 -17.44 -10.84 -7.99
CA GLU A 32 -16.52 -10.14 -8.85
C GLU A 32 -15.58 -9.27 -8.01
N ILE A 33 -14.33 -9.13 -8.43
CA ILE A 33 -13.32 -8.31 -7.74
C ILE A 33 -12.61 -7.44 -8.78
N LEU A 34 -12.51 -6.15 -8.48
CA LEU A 34 -11.79 -5.17 -9.28
C LEU A 34 -10.76 -4.46 -8.41
N PHE A 35 -9.49 -4.59 -8.79
CA PHE A 35 -8.40 -3.87 -8.14
C PHE A 35 -8.15 -2.53 -8.82
N VAL A 36 -8.10 -1.44 -8.04
CA VAL A 36 -7.93 -0.07 -8.53
C VAL A 36 -6.95 0.73 -7.68
N HIS A 37 -6.43 1.82 -8.24
CA HIS A 37 -5.61 2.77 -7.50
C HIS A 37 -6.50 3.86 -6.85
N PRO A 38 -6.22 4.33 -5.62
CA PRO A 38 -7.02 5.38 -4.96
C PRO A 38 -7.21 6.66 -5.79
N LYS A 39 -6.18 7.03 -6.56
CA LYS A 39 -6.25 8.18 -7.47
C LYS A 39 -7.32 7.99 -8.56
N ASP A 40 -7.49 6.80 -9.11
CA ASP A 40 -8.48 6.59 -10.18
C ASP A 40 -9.92 6.65 -9.64
N MET A 41 -10.10 6.31 -8.36
CA MET A 41 -11.36 6.57 -7.64
C MET A 41 -11.60 8.07 -7.46
N GLN A 42 -10.59 8.83 -7.01
CA GLN A 42 -10.69 10.29 -6.81
C GLN A 42 -10.91 11.05 -8.12
N ASP A 43 -10.26 10.62 -9.20
CA ASP A 43 -10.40 11.19 -10.53
C ASP A 43 -11.72 10.78 -11.21
N GLY A 44 -12.56 9.95 -10.58
CA GLY A 44 -13.85 9.51 -11.11
C GLY A 44 -13.76 8.56 -12.32
N LYS A 45 -12.62 7.88 -12.51
CA LYS A 45 -12.40 6.97 -13.65
C LYS A 45 -13.04 5.59 -13.44
N ILE A 46 -13.32 5.22 -12.20
CA ILE A 46 -13.94 3.95 -11.83
C ILE A 46 -15.44 4.17 -11.65
N THR A 47 -16.25 3.46 -12.43
CA THR A 47 -17.72 3.51 -12.27
C THR A 47 -18.13 2.69 -11.06
N ILE A 48 -18.73 3.35 -10.08
CA ILE A 48 -19.26 2.74 -8.84
C ILE A 48 -20.79 2.82 -8.83
N THR A 49 -21.42 1.72 -8.42
CA THR A 49 -22.87 1.48 -8.43
C THR A 49 -23.33 0.82 -7.11
N ASP A 50 -24.64 0.65 -6.94
CA ASP A 50 -25.23 -0.03 -5.77
C ASP A 50 -24.98 -1.55 -5.75
N ARG A 51 -24.25 -2.09 -6.74
CA ARG A 51 -23.69 -3.45 -6.73
C ARG A 51 -22.29 -3.50 -6.10
N ASP A 52 -21.68 -2.36 -5.79
CA ASP A 52 -20.27 -2.32 -5.36
C ASP A 52 -20.11 -2.24 -3.86
N ILE A 53 -19.23 -3.07 -3.31
CA ILE A 53 -18.63 -2.90 -2.00
C ILE A 53 -17.23 -2.34 -2.21
N THR A 54 -16.91 -1.19 -1.59
CA THR A 54 -15.55 -0.62 -1.65
C THR A 54 -14.82 -0.85 -0.34
N THR A 55 -13.53 -1.17 -0.39
CA THR A 55 -12.69 -1.31 0.82
C THR A 55 -11.35 -0.60 0.62
N ASN A 56 -10.86 0.13 1.63
CA ASN A 56 -9.56 0.83 1.60
C ASN A 56 -9.44 1.76 0.36
N LEU A 57 -10.50 2.51 0.05
CA LEU A 57 -10.56 3.40 -1.10
C LEU A 57 -11.37 4.65 -0.75
N PRO A 58 -11.02 5.80 -1.36
CA PRO A 58 -11.77 7.05 -1.19
C PRO A 58 -13.28 6.85 -1.38
N TYR A 59 -14.07 7.43 -0.49
CA TYR A 59 -15.51 7.19 -0.42
C TYR A 59 -16.23 7.64 -1.69
N VAL A 60 -17.16 6.80 -2.17
CA VAL A 60 -18.07 7.13 -3.28
C VAL A 60 -19.50 6.80 -2.88
N ALA A 61 -20.39 7.79 -2.96
CA ALA A 61 -21.77 7.68 -2.46
C ALA A 61 -22.61 6.60 -3.14
N GLY A 62 -22.28 6.24 -4.38
CA GLY A 62 -22.99 5.22 -5.16
C GLY A 62 -22.78 3.78 -4.67
N ALA A 63 -21.78 3.50 -3.83
CA ALA A 63 -21.48 2.15 -3.36
C ALA A 63 -22.61 1.59 -2.47
N HIS A 64 -22.79 0.27 -2.49
CA HIS A 64 -23.64 -0.43 -1.53
C HIS A 64 -23.13 -0.25 -0.09
N LEU A 65 -21.85 -0.53 0.12
CA LEU A 65 -21.11 -0.33 1.37
C LEU A 65 -19.69 0.13 1.04
N ALA A 66 -19.17 1.05 1.84
CA ALA A 66 -17.81 1.53 1.76
C ALA A 66 -17.12 1.36 3.12
N PHE A 67 -16.12 0.48 3.19
CA PHE A 67 -15.32 0.22 4.37
C PHE A 67 -14.00 0.99 4.31
N ASP A 68 -13.74 1.82 5.31
CA ASP A 68 -12.53 2.63 5.40
C ASP A 68 -12.04 2.78 6.86
N HIS A 69 -10.81 3.21 7.02
CA HIS A 69 -10.16 3.46 8.31
C HIS A 69 -9.24 4.70 8.29
N HIS A 70 -9.17 5.44 7.18
CA HIS A 70 -8.38 6.65 7.07
C HIS A 70 -9.10 7.83 7.70
N LEU A 71 -8.46 8.47 8.68
CA LEU A 71 -8.94 9.72 9.27
C LEU A 71 -9.22 10.82 8.22
N SER A 72 -8.47 10.86 7.11
CA SER A 72 -8.70 11.84 6.05
C SER A 72 -10.09 11.75 5.43
N GLU A 73 -10.69 10.55 5.37
CA GLU A 73 -12.02 10.37 4.80
C GLU A 73 -13.13 10.85 5.73
N THR A 74 -12.92 10.88 7.06
CA THR A 74 -13.90 11.50 7.99
C THR A 74 -13.91 13.02 7.87
N ILE A 75 -12.76 13.62 7.54
CA ILE A 75 -12.62 15.06 7.33
C ILE A 75 -13.20 15.46 5.97
N ARG A 76 -12.86 14.72 4.92
CA ARG A 76 -13.32 14.98 3.55
C ARG A 76 -14.82 14.77 3.39
N ASN A 77 -15.36 13.76 4.07
CA ASN A 77 -16.74 13.36 3.93
C ASN A 77 -17.51 13.71 5.22
N THR A 78 -18.10 14.91 5.29
CA THR A 78 -18.93 15.34 6.44
C THR A 78 -20.39 14.90 6.32
N GLY A 79 -21.07 14.68 7.45
CA GLY A 79 -22.49 14.31 7.50
C GLY A 79 -22.73 12.81 7.63
N GLU A 80 -23.96 12.43 7.98
CA GLU A 80 -24.35 11.03 8.14
C GLU A 80 -24.41 10.32 6.79
N ARG A 81 -23.75 9.16 6.70
CA ARG A 81 -23.73 8.31 5.51
C ARG A 81 -23.87 6.86 5.94
N SER A 82 -25.07 6.32 5.81
CA SER A 82 -25.41 4.98 6.30
C SER A 82 -24.62 3.86 5.63
N ASN A 83 -24.11 4.07 4.42
CA ASN A 83 -23.28 3.11 3.69
C ASN A 83 -21.77 3.29 3.92
N HIS A 84 -21.33 4.29 4.70
CA HIS A 84 -19.92 4.53 4.98
C HIS A 84 -19.53 3.95 6.35
N VAL A 85 -19.00 2.73 6.35
CA VAL A 85 -18.52 2.05 7.55
C VAL A 85 -17.06 2.42 7.76
N ILE A 86 -16.83 3.47 8.56
CA ILE A 86 -15.49 4.01 8.80
C ILE A 86 -15.09 3.93 10.28
N HIS A 87 -13.92 3.35 10.54
CA HIS A 87 -13.33 3.27 11.88
C HIS A 87 -11.88 3.79 11.84
N PRO A 88 -11.64 5.09 12.12
CA PRO A 88 -10.31 5.70 11.99
C PRO A 88 -9.21 5.11 12.86
N GLU A 89 -9.59 4.45 13.95
CA GLU A 89 -8.66 3.79 14.88
C GLU A 89 -8.36 2.34 14.46
N ALA A 90 -9.07 1.81 13.46
CA ALA A 90 -8.80 0.47 12.95
C ALA A 90 -7.47 0.46 12.18
N PRO A 91 -6.61 -0.55 12.38
CA PRO A 91 -5.30 -0.62 11.75
C PRO A 91 -5.33 -1.02 10.26
N SER A 92 -6.48 -1.44 9.73
CA SER A 92 -6.68 -1.88 8.34
C SER A 92 -8.17 -1.82 7.97
N ALA A 93 -8.53 -1.75 6.69
CA ALA A 93 -9.93 -1.89 6.27
C ALA A 93 -10.44 -3.34 6.45
N ALA A 94 -9.58 -4.34 6.32
CA ALA A 94 -9.91 -5.73 6.62
C ALA A 94 -10.38 -5.88 8.07
N ARG A 95 -9.79 -5.17 9.03
CA ARG A 95 -10.27 -5.15 10.42
C ARG A 95 -11.68 -4.56 10.52
N VAL A 96 -11.96 -3.48 9.80
CA VAL A 96 -13.31 -2.87 9.75
C VAL A 96 -14.33 -3.87 9.22
N VAL A 97 -14.03 -4.58 8.12
CA VAL A 97 -14.88 -5.65 7.57
C VAL A 97 -15.06 -6.77 8.58
N TYR A 98 -13.97 -7.23 9.19
CA TYR A 98 -13.98 -8.32 10.17
C TYR A 98 -14.88 -8.00 11.37
N ASP A 99 -14.73 -6.81 11.96
CA ASP A 99 -15.50 -6.39 13.12
C ASP A 99 -16.97 -6.13 12.77
N TYR A 100 -17.24 -5.50 11.63
CA TYR A 100 -18.60 -5.21 11.14
C TYR A 100 -19.46 -6.47 11.00
N TYR A 101 -18.89 -7.56 10.48
CA TYR A 101 -19.60 -8.82 10.30
C TYR A 101 -19.57 -9.74 11.54
N GLY A 102 -19.03 -9.29 12.67
CA GLY A 102 -19.13 -10.00 13.95
C GLY A 102 -17.89 -10.81 14.38
N GLY A 103 -16.75 -10.58 13.72
CA GLY A 103 -15.45 -11.13 14.09
C GLY A 103 -15.45 -12.66 14.24
N LEU A 104 -15.01 -13.17 15.39
CA LEU A 104 -14.92 -14.61 15.66
C LEU A 104 -16.26 -15.36 15.57
N LYS A 105 -17.41 -14.65 15.57
CA LYS A 105 -18.72 -15.27 15.34
C LYS A 105 -18.97 -15.61 13.87
N ALA A 106 -18.33 -14.88 12.95
CA ALA A 106 -18.52 -15.01 11.51
C ALA A 106 -17.29 -15.59 10.79
N PHE A 107 -16.10 -15.45 11.36
CA PHE A 107 -14.85 -15.87 10.75
C PHE A 107 -14.12 -16.90 11.62
N PRO A 108 -13.41 -17.87 11.01
CA PRO A 108 -12.74 -18.93 11.75
C PRO A 108 -11.53 -18.40 12.53
N ALA A 109 -11.31 -18.94 13.73
CA ALA A 109 -10.17 -18.57 14.58
C ALA A 109 -8.80 -18.86 13.92
N SER A 110 -8.75 -19.77 12.94
CA SER A 110 -7.54 -20.05 12.16
C SER A 110 -7.05 -18.84 11.33
N TRP A 111 -7.87 -17.81 11.15
CA TRP A 111 -7.50 -16.59 10.41
C TRP A 111 -6.92 -15.49 11.30
N ASN A 112 -6.81 -15.72 12.62
CA ASN A 112 -6.27 -14.72 13.54
C ASN A 112 -4.87 -14.25 13.16
N ASP A 113 -3.99 -15.15 12.68
CA ASP A 113 -2.63 -14.78 12.27
C ASP A 113 -2.64 -13.92 10.99
N MET A 114 -3.48 -14.25 10.02
CA MET A 114 -3.68 -13.44 8.81
C MET A 114 -4.22 -12.05 9.18
N MET A 115 -5.21 -11.99 10.07
CA MET A 115 -5.80 -10.74 10.55
C MET A 115 -4.79 -9.89 11.35
N ALA A 116 -3.94 -10.51 12.16
CA ALA A 116 -2.86 -9.80 12.86
C ALA A 116 -1.81 -9.25 11.87
N ALA A 117 -1.50 -10.01 10.83
CA ALA A 117 -0.53 -9.60 9.82
C ALA A 117 -1.02 -8.44 8.96
N VAL A 118 -2.28 -8.44 8.52
CA VAL A 118 -2.84 -7.32 7.73
C VAL A 118 -2.88 -6.04 8.57
N ASP A 119 -3.25 -6.14 9.84
CA ASP A 119 -3.24 -5.02 10.79
C ASP A 119 -1.82 -4.49 11.04
N LYS A 120 -0.82 -5.36 11.01
CA LYS A 120 0.59 -4.94 11.11
C LYS A 120 1.04 -4.25 9.83
N GLY A 121 0.67 -4.82 8.68
CA GLY A 121 1.06 -4.39 7.36
C GLY A 121 0.57 -2.99 7.01
N ASP A 122 -0.72 -2.76 7.17
CA ASP A 122 -1.35 -1.52 6.73
C ASP A 122 -1.03 -0.36 7.69
N ALA A 123 -0.99 -0.63 9.01
CA ALA A 123 -0.47 0.31 10.02
C ALA A 123 1.06 0.49 10.00
N ALA A 124 1.76 -0.24 9.11
CA ALA A 124 3.21 -0.21 8.93
C ALA A 124 4.00 -0.42 10.24
N ARG A 125 3.58 -1.38 11.08
CA ARG A 125 4.17 -1.69 12.40
C ARG A 125 5.23 -2.79 12.29
N PHE A 126 6.22 -2.58 11.44
CA PHE A 126 7.39 -3.46 11.31
C PHE A 126 8.57 -2.92 12.11
N ASN A 127 9.36 -3.83 12.69
CA ASN A 127 10.68 -3.51 13.20
C ASN A 127 11.76 -3.64 12.11
N GLU A 128 13.00 -3.26 12.42
CA GLU A 128 14.11 -3.27 11.46
C GLU A 128 14.40 -4.67 10.90
N GLN A 129 14.39 -5.71 11.74
CA GLN A 129 14.65 -7.08 11.31
C GLN A 129 13.58 -7.59 10.35
N GLU A 130 12.31 -7.29 10.63
CA GLU A 130 11.18 -7.65 9.78
C GLU A 130 11.20 -6.92 8.44
N VAL A 131 11.75 -5.70 8.40
CA VAL A 131 11.98 -4.95 7.15
C VAL A 131 13.12 -5.55 6.34
N LEU A 132 14.25 -5.88 6.98
CA LEU A 132 15.46 -6.32 6.28
C LEU A 132 15.41 -7.80 5.88
N ASN A 133 14.75 -8.62 6.68
CA ASN A 133 14.65 -10.07 6.53
C ASN A 133 13.21 -10.55 6.78
N PRO A 134 12.24 -10.12 5.96
CA PRO A 134 10.85 -10.50 6.14
C PRO A 134 10.63 -12.00 5.88
N GLU A 135 9.73 -12.59 6.66
CA GLU A 135 9.30 -13.97 6.52
C GLU A 135 7.78 -14.09 6.61
N GLY A 136 7.23 -15.22 6.18
CA GLY A 136 5.81 -15.53 6.29
C GLY A 136 4.91 -14.40 5.77
N TRP A 137 3.98 -13.95 6.61
CA TRP A 137 2.98 -12.94 6.21
C TRP A 137 3.59 -11.57 5.94
N ASP A 138 4.65 -11.20 6.66
CA ASP A 138 5.35 -9.93 6.43
C ASP A 138 5.98 -9.92 5.04
N LEU A 139 6.59 -11.04 4.63
CA LEU A 139 7.11 -11.22 3.28
C LEU A 139 5.99 -11.21 2.24
N LEU A 140 4.91 -11.96 2.45
CA LEU A 140 3.79 -11.96 1.52
C LEU A 140 3.22 -10.55 1.32
N ASN A 141 3.07 -9.78 2.39
CA ASN A 141 2.66 -8.37 2.32
C ASN A 141 3.60 -7.56 1.41
N PHE A 142 4.92 -7.66 1.62
CA PHE A 142 5.89 -6.96 0.77
C PHE A 142 5.91 -7.45 -0.68
N LEU A 143 5.67 -8.74 -0.94
CA LEU A 143 5.56 -9.26 -2.30
C LEU A 143 4.34 -8.69 -3.03
N MET A 144 3.23 -8.48 -2.32
CA MET A 144 1.98 -7.95 -2.88
C MET A 144 1.99 -6.42 -3.03
N ASP A 145 2.83 -5.71 -2.27
CA ASP A 145 2.96 -4.27 -2.39
C ASP A 145 3.59 -3.88 -3.74
N ALA A 146 2.80 -3.26 -4.61
CA ALA A 146 3.27 -2.76 -5.91
C ALA A 146 4.49 -1.82 -5.79
N ARG A 147 4.66 -1.14 -4.64
CA ARG A 147 5.79 -0.24 -4.37
C ARG A 147 7.11 -0.99 -4.16
N THR A 148 7.06 -2.28 -3.82
CA THR A 148 8.26 -3.15 -3.80
C THR A 148 8.88 -3.27 -5.19
N GLY A 149 8.08 -3.08 -6.25
CA GLY A 149 8.59 -2.94 -7.61
C GLY A 149 8.91 -4.25 -8.33
N LEU A 150 8.44 -5.40 -7.81
CA LEU A 150 8.62 -6.70 -8.48
C LEU A 150 8.02 -6.71 -9.89
N GLY A 151 6.90 -6.02 -10.11
CA GLY A 151 6.26 -5.93 -11.42
C GLY A 151 7.06 -5.17 -12.50
N ARG A 152 8.15 -4.48 -12.14
CA ARG A 152 9.09 -3.88 -13.12
C ARG A 152 9.84 -4.95 -13.90
N PHE A 153 10.01 -6.12 -13.29
CA PHE A 153 10.70 -7.25 -13.86
C PHE A 153 9.67 -8.16 -14.50
N ARG A 154 9.81 -8.39 -15.81
CA ARG A 154 8.96 -9.32 -16.53
C ARG A 154 9.67 -10.65 -16.60
N GLU A 155 9.14 -11.65 -15.90
CA GLU A 155 9.27 -13.10 -16.19
C GLU A 155 8.49 -13.98 -15.20
N PHE A 156 7.41 -13.48 -14.59
CA PHE A 156 6.53 -14.31 -13.75
C PHE A 156 5.57 -15.15 -14.58
N ARG A 157 5.29 -16.38 -14.15
CA ARG A 157 4.39 -17.31 -14.85
C ARG A 157 2.96 -16.75 -14.98
N ILE A 158 2.49 -16.09 -13.92
CA ILE A 158 1.17 -15.44 -13.88
C ILE A 158 1.30 -13.95 -13.53
N SER A 159 0.31 -13.15 -13.92
CA SER A 159 0.24 -11.74 -13.54
C SER A 159 0.00 -11.58 -12.03
N ASN A 160 0.37 -10.43 -11.46
CA ASN A 160 0.02 -10.13 -10.07
C ASN A 160 -1.50 -10.14 -9.82
N TYR A 161 -2.30 -9.77 -10.82
CA TYR A 161 -3.76 -9.85 -10.74
C TYR A 161 -4.23 -11.30 -10.56
N ASN A 162 -3.73 -12.22 -11.38
CA ASN A 162 -4.10 -13.63 -11.28
C ASN A 162 -3.58 -14.24 -9.98
N LEU A 163 -2.36 -13.88 -9.56
CA LEU A 163 -1.85 -14.31 -8.26
C LEU A 163 -2.72 -13.83 -7.11
N MET A 164 -3.21 -12.59 -7.14
CA MET A 164 -4.14 -12.08 -6.12
C MET A 164 -5.44 -12.90 -6.11
N MET A 165 -5.99 -13.25 -7.27
CA MET A 165 -7.19 -14.10 -7.36
C MET A 165 -6.95 -15.50 -6.77
N ASP A 166 -5.82 -16.12 -7.10
CA ASP A 166 -5.43 -17.42 -6.56
C ASP A 166 -5.22 -17.33 -5.03
N LEU A 167 -4.53 -16.30 -4.55
CA LEU A 167 -4.25 -16.10 -3.12
C LEU A 167 -5.53 -15.93 -2.29
N ILE A 168 -6.59 -15.33 -2.83
CA ILE A 168 -7.88 -15.23 -2.12
C ILE A 168 -8.41 -16.63 -1.77
N ASP A 169 -8.27 -17.60 -2.68
CA ASP A 169 -8.69 -18.97 -2.45
C ASP A 169 -7.70 -19.74 -1.56
N TYR A 170 -6.39 -19.53 -1.74
CA TYR A 170 -5.38 -20.18 -0.92
C TYR A 170 -5.43 -19.72 0.55
N CYS A 171 -5.55 -18.42 0.83
CA CYS A 171 -5.65 -17.86 2.18
C CYS A 171 -6.83 -18.42 2.99
N LYS A 172 -7.88 -18.92 2.32
CA LYS A 172 -9.03 -19.54 2.99
C LYS A 172 -8.66 -20.83 3.72
N ASN A 173 -7.80 -21.65 3.11
CA ASN A 173 -7.59 -23.05 3.50
C ASN A 173 -6.13 -23.43 3.78
N HIS A 174 -5.17 -22.56 3.44
CA HIS A 174 -3.74 -22.83 3.57
C HIS A 174 -3.13 -21.99 4.69
N THR A 175 -2.16 -22.57 5.37
CA THR A 175 -1.25 -21.87 6.26
C THR A 175 -0.30 -20.98 5.44
N ILE A 176 0.30 -20.00 6.10
CA ILE A 176 1.31 -19.16 5.45
C ILE A 176 2.51 -19.97 4.95
N ALA A 177 2.93 -21.01 5.66
CA ALA A 177 4.03 -21.86 5.23
C ALA A 177 3.74 -22.55 3.88
N GLU A 178 2.50 -23.01 3.69
CA GLU A 178 2.05 -23.62 2.44
C GLU A 178 1.92 -22.59 1.32
N ILE A 179 1.38 -21.40 1.61
CA ILE A 179 1.27 -20.29 0.64
C ILE A 179 2.66 -19.89 0.12
N MET A 180 3.66 -19.83 1.01
CA MET A 180 5.02 -19.46 0.64
C MET A 180 5.72 -20.49 -0.26
N GLU A 181 5.22 -21.73 -0.33
CA GLU A 181 5.73 -22.77 -1.23
C GLU A 181 4.94 -22.91 -2.54
N LEU A 182 3.88 -22.11 -2.74
CA LEU A 182 3.19 -22.05 -4.03
C LEU A 182 4.17 -21.58 -5.11
N PRO A 183 4.22 -22.21 -6.30
CA PRO A 183 5.20 -21.89 -7.34
C PRO A 183 5.26 -20.39 -7.68
N ASP A 184 4.11 -19.74 -7.84
CA ASP A 184 4.01 -18.33 -8.22
C ASP A 184 4.40 -17.36 -7.08
N VAL A 185 4.27 -17.79 -5.82
CA VAL A 185 4.76 -17.03 -4.66
C VAL A 185 6.27 -17.22 -4.51
N LYS A 186 6.75 -18.45 -4.73
CA LYS A 186 8.15 -18.83 -4.61
C LYS A 186 9.04 -18.13 -5.64
N GLU A 187 8.62 -18.07 -6.91
CA GLU A 187 9.37 -17.33 -7.94
C GLU A 187 9.52 -15.83 -7.59
N ARG A 188 8.49 -15.23 -6.97
CA ARG A 188 8.52 -13.83 -6.51
C ARG A 188 9.41 -13.63 -5.30
N LYS A 189 9.34 -14.57 -4.35
CA LYS A 189 10.24 -14.62 -3.19
C LYS A 189 11.70 -14.72 -3.62
N GLU A 190 12.01 -15.60 -4.56
CA GLU A 190 13.36 -15.82 -5.07
C GLU A 190 13.92 -14.53 -5.70
N LEU A 191 13.15 -13.89 -6.60
CA LEU A 191 13.55 -12.62 -7.20
C LEU A 191 13.71 -11.50 -6.16
N TYR A 192 12.79 -11.41 -5.18
CA TYR A 192 12.86 -10.43 -4.11
C TYR A 192 14.19 -10.55 -3.34
N PHE A 193 14.60 -11.75 -2.97
CA PHE A 193 15.86 -11.97 -2.26
C PHE A 193 17.10 -11.85 -3.15
N GLU A 194 17.02 -12.19 -4.44
CA GLU A 194 18.10 -11.93 -5.40
C GLU A 194 18.39 -10.42 -5.52
N HIS A 195 17.35 -9.59 -5.42
CA HIS A 195 17.47 -8.14 -5.47
C HIS A 195 17.85 -7.49 -4.14
N ALA A 196 17.74 -8.18 -3.00
CA ALA A 196 17.86 -7.58 -1.68
C ALA A 196 19.19 -6.82 -1.47
N GLU A 197 20.33 -7.45 -1.75
CA GLU A 197 21.63 -6.77 -1.58
C GLU A 197 21.90 -5.72 -2.66
N LYS A 198 21.45 -5.96 -3.91
CA LYS A 198 21.55 -4.99 -5.02
C LYS A 198 20.76 -3.72 -4.71
N CYS A 199 19.56 -3.86 -4.14
CA CYS A 199 18.72 -2.76 -3.68
C CYS A 199 19.39 -1.98 -2.53
N LYS A 200 19.92 -2.68 -1.52
CA LYS A 200 20.62 -2.02 -0.40
C LYS A 200 21.86 -1.25 -0.87
N ASP A 201 22.65 -1.81 -1.78
CA ASP A 201 23.81 -1.11 -2.37
C ASP A 201 23.38 0.13 -3.16
N GLN A 202 22.39 -0.01 -4.04
CA GLN A 202 21.83 1.10 -4.81
C GLN A 202 21.32 2.23 -3.89
N ILE A 203 20.57 1.91 -2.83
CA ILE A 203 20.11 2.91 -1.87
C ILE A 203 21.29 3.65 -1.24
N ARG A 204 22.36 2.96 -0.83
CA ARG A 204 23.54 3.61 -0.23
C ARG A 204 24.26 4.54 -1.20
N ARG A 205 24.37 4.16 -2.47
CA ARG A 205 25.09 4.93 -3.50
C ARG A 205 24.29 6.13 -3.99
N CYS A 206 22.97 6.01 -4.08
CA CYS A 206 22.10 7.01 -4.68
C CYS A 206 21.43 7.94 -3.66
N ALA A 207 21.57 7.67 -2.36
CA ALA A 207 20.96 8.49 -1.32
C ALA A 207 21.89 9.61 -0.82
N THR A 208 21.30 10.77 -0.57
CA THR A 208 21.93 11.91 0.09
C THR A 208 21.11 12.32 1.32
N ILE A 209 21.79 12.52 2.46
CA ILE A 209 21.14 12.97 3.70
C ILE A 209 21.11 14.50 3.74
N HIS A 210 19.93 15.05 3.99
CA HIS A 210 19.69 16.46 4.27
C HIS A 210 19.06 16.58 5.66
N LYS A 211 19.87 16.73 6.71
CA LYS A 211 19.42 16.77 8.12
C LYS A 211 18.54 15.56 8.49
N ASN A 212 17.25 15.76 8.77
CA ASN A 212 16.30 14.70 9.17
C ASN A 212 15.72 13.91 7.97
N LEU A 213 15.98 14.37 6.75
CA LEU A 213 15.50 13.79 5.49
C LEU A 213 16.61 13.01 4.78
N VAL A 214 16.27 11.86 4.19
CA VAL A 214 17.08 11.20 3.16
C VAL A 214 16.42 11.32 1.79
N VAL A 215 17.16 11.80 0.79
CA VAL A 215 16.72 11.87 -0.61
C VAL A 215 17.40 10.75 -1.38
N LEU A 216 16.62 9.88 -2.00
CA LEU A 216 17.07 8.79 -2.85
C LEU A 216 16.75 9.13 -4.31
N ASP A 217 17.76 9.55 -5.08
CA ASP A 217 17.57 9.89 -6.50
C ASP A 217 17.97 8.71 -7.40
N LEU A 218 16.98 8.10 -8.04
CA LEU A 218 17.13 6.92 -8.88
C LEU A 218 17.03 7.24 -10.37
N ARG A 219 16.92 8.52 -10.76
CA ARG A 219 16.76 8.92 -12.17
C ARG A 219 17.94 8.53 -13.05
N ASN A 220 19.13 8.39 -12.47
CA ASN A 220 20.35 8.01 -13.18
C ASN A 220 20.62 6.50 -13.17
N GLU A 221 19.73 5.71 -12.57
CA GLU A 221 19.88 4.25 -12.51
C GLU A 221 19.12 3.58 -13.66
N GLU A 222 19.81 2.76 -14.45
CA GLU A 222 19.18 1.98 -15.53
C GLU A 222 18.20 0.93 -14.99
N ILE A 223 18.57 0.28 -13.89
CA ILE A 223 17.77 -0.74 -13.22
C ILE A 223 17.45 -0.26 -11.81
N ILE A 224 16.17 -0.22 -11.45
CA ILE A 224 15.71 0.03 -10.08
C ILE A 224 15.33 -1.31 -9.44
N TYR A 225 16.21 -1.82 -8.58
CA TYR A 225 16.05 -3.14 -7.96
C TYR A 225 14.82 -3.19 -7.04
N ALA A 226 14.22 -4.38 -6.96
CA ALA A 226 13.08 -4.61 -6.08
C ALA A 226 13.51 -4.62 -4.61
N GLY A 227 12.69 -4.05 -3.75
CA GLY A 227 12.92 -3.99 -2.31
C GLY A 227 11.77 -3.29 -1.63
N ASN A 228 11.38 -3.74 -0.44
CA ASN A 228 10.28 -3.11 0.27
C ASN A 228 10.63 -1.65 0.61
N ARG A 229 9.59 -0.80 0.62
CA ARG A 229 9.72 0.66 0.78
C ARG A 229 10.30 1.12 2.12
N PHE A 230 10.53 0.22 3.07
CA PHE A 230 11.02 0.56 4.40
C PHE A 230 12.54 0.33 4.56
N ILE A 231 13.19 -0.37 3.63
CA ILE A 231 14.64 -0.66 3.67
C ILE A 231 15.47 0.62 3.84
N ILE A 232 15.07 1.72 3.19
CA ILE A 232 15.75 3.02 3.29
C ILE A 232 15.86 3.51 4.74
N TYR A 233 14.86 3.26 5.59
CA TYR A 233 14.87 3.70 6.98
C TYR A 233 15.73 2.81 7.88
N ALA A 234 15.90 1.54 7.51
CA ALA A 234 16.85 0.66 8.17
C ALA A 234 18.30 1.02 7.81
N ILE A 235 18.55 1.47 6.57
CA ILE A 235 19.87 1.94 6.14
C ILE A 235 20.21 3.31 6.75
N PHE A 236 19.21 4.18 6.91
CA PHE A 236 19.38 5.55 7.43
C PHE A 236 18.52 5.81 8.68
N PRO A 237 18.75 5.12 9.81
CA PRO A 237 17.91 5.20 11.01
C PRO A 237 17.91 6.59 11.68
N GLN A 238 18.92 7.41 11.40
CA GLN A 238 19.02 8.80 11.83
C GLN A 238 17.99 9.73 11.16
N THR A 239 17.38 9.31 10.05
CA THR A 239 16.36 10.07 9.33
C THR A 239 14.95 9.64 9.72
N ASN A 240 14.01 10.59 9.69
CA ASN A 240 12.61 10.34 10.06
C ASN A 240 11.64 10.45 8.87
N ILE A 241 12.15 10.79 7.69
CA ILE A 241 11.40 10.98 6.45
C ILE A 241 12.33 10.76 5.24
N SER A 242 11.77 10.30 4.13
CA SER A 242 12.49 10.14 2.86
C SER A 242 11.74 10.72 1.68
N ILE A 243 12.48 11.12 0.64
CA ILE A 243 11.97 11.40 -0.71
C ILE A 243 12.65 10.45 -1.68
N HIS A 244 11.87 9.71 -2.47
CA HIS A 244 12.36 9.00 -3.66
C HIS A 244 12.13 9.89 -4.88
N VAL A 245 13.17 10.10 -5.68
CA VAL A 245 13.11 10.82 -6.95
C VAL A 245 13.18 9.80 -8.08
N LEU A 246 12.13 9.77 -8.90
CA LEU A 246 11.93 8.77 -9.93
C LEU A 246 11.51 9.45 -11.24
N TRP A 247 11.85 8.85 -12.37
CA TRP A 247 11.17 9.18 -13.62
C TRP A 247 9.72 8.70 -13.59
N GLY A 248 8.80 9.54 -14.07
CA GLY A 248 7.47 9.10 -14.39
C GLY A 248 7.40 8.33 -15.69
N LEU A 249 6.19 8.12 -16.20
CA LEU A 249 5.96 7.30 -17.38
C LEU A 249 6.78 7.81 -18.57
N LYS A 250 7.65 6.94 -19.12
CA LYS A 250 8.53 7.26 -20.26
C LYS A 250 9.37 8.54 -20.06
N ASN A 251 9.75 8.83 -18.81
CA ASN A 251 10.55 10.00 -18.44
C ASN A 251 9.88 11.35 -18.81
N GLN A 252 8.56 11.38 -18.95
CA GLN A 252 7.82 12.59 -19.31
C GLN A 252 7.78 13.63 -18.17
N ASN A 253 7.90 13.17 -16.93
CA ASN A 253 7.91 14.02 -15.74
C ASN A 253 8.79 13.39 -14.64
N THR A 254 9.01 14.14 -13.57
CA THR A 254 9.71 13.68 -12.37
C THR A 254 8.71 13.47 -11.24
N VAL A 255 8.80 12.31 -10.58
CA VAL A 255 7.96 11.92 -9.45
C VAL A 255 8.76 12.07 -8.15
N PHE A 256 8.20 12.79 -7.19
CA PHE A 256 8.67 12.80 -5.80
C PHE A 256 7.72 11.95 -4.97
N ALA A 257 8.21 10.84 -4.43
CA ALA A 257 7.47 9.99 -3.52
C ALA A 257 8.04 10.12 -2.10
N THR A 258 7.27 10.73 -1.22
CA THR A 258 7.69 11.08 0.14
C THR A 258 7.01 10.17 1.15
N GLY A 259 7.76 9.69 2.15
CA GLY A 259 7.22 8.85 3.23
C GLY A 259 7.93 9.08 4.56
N LYS A 260 7.19 8.96 5.67
CA LYS A 260 7.78 8.96 7.01
C LYS A 260 8.41 7.60 7.35
N SER A 261 9.46 7.65 8.16
CA SER A 261 10.08 6.46 8.72
C SER A 261 9.14 5.74 9.68
N ILE A 262 9.11 4.41 9.58
CA ILE A 262 8.36 3.57 10.53
C ILE A 262 9.17 3.24 11.78
N LEU A 263 10.50 3.42 11.72
CA LEU A 263 11.45 3.17 12.80
C LEU A 263 11.70 4.44 13.63
N ASN A 264 11.71 5.61 12.97
CA ASN A 264 11.86 6.92 13.60
C ASN A 264 10.63 7.80 13.28
N ARG A 265 9.59 7.69 14.11
CA ARG A 265 8.27 8.31 13.89
C ARG A 265 8.17 9.76 14.39
N THR A 266 9.26 10.52 14.29
CA THR A 266 9.35 11.88 14.87
C THR A 266 9.03 13.01 13.88
N SER A 267 8.94 12.71 12.58
CA SER A 267 8.68 13.73 11.54
C SER A 267 7.33 14.42 11.73
N LYS A 268 7.36 15.76 11.70
CA LYS A 268 6.19 16.62 11.90
C LYS A 268 5.54 17.09 10.60
N THR A 269 6.18 16.87 9.45
CA THR A 269 5.64 17.25 8.15
C THR A 269 4.33 16.51 7.87
N ASN A 270 3.28 17.23 7.47
CA ASN A 270 2.11 16.62 6.87
C ASN A 270 2.39 16.42 5.38
N ILE A 271 2.76 15.19 4.99
CA ILE A 271 3.25 14.91 3.64
C ILE A 271 2.14 15.11 2.60
N GLY A 272 0.93 14.62 2.85
CA GLY A 272 -0.19 14.76 1.93
C GLY A 272 -0.50 16.23 1.61
N ALA A 273 -0.53 17.09 2.63
CA ALA A 273 -0.72 18.53 2.45
C ALA A 273 0.44 19.17 1.67
N LEU A 274 1.69 18.82 1.99
CA LEU A 274 2.86 19.32 1.29
C LEU A 274 2.86 18.93 -0.19
N MET A 275 2.56 17.68 -0.52
CA MET A 275 2.51 17.21 -1.91
C MET A 275 1.37 17.85 -2.70
N LEU A 276 0.24 18.19 -2.04
CA LEU A 276 -0.90 18.87 -2.66
C LEU A 276 -0.54 20.27 -3.19
N GLU A 277 0.36 21.00 -2.52
CA GLU A 277 0.86 22.30 -2.98
C GLU A 277 1.53 22.22 -4.36
N TYR A 278 1.98 21.04 -4.78
CA TYR A 278 2.62 20.76 -6.07
C TYR A 278 1.76 19.88 -6.98
N GLY A 279 0.43 19.94 -6.85
CA GLY A 279 -0.51 19.18 -7.69
C GLY A 279 -0.55 17.67 -7.42
N GLY A 280 0.11 17.24 -6.35
CA GLY A 280 0.12 15.86 -5.87
C GLY A 280 -0.97 15.60 -4.82
N GLY A 281 -0.66 14.71 -3.90
CA GLY A 281 -1.51 14.42 -2.76
C GLY A 281 -1.02 13.24 -1.95
N GLY A 282 -1.84 12.80 -0.99
CA GLY A 282 -1.53 11.70 -0.10
C GLY A 282 -2.25 11.85 1.23
N HIS A 283 -1.69 11.24 2.27
CA HIS A 283 -2.10 11.39 3.65
C HIS A 283 -0.90 11.88 4.49
N GLU A 284 -1.09 12.05 5.80
CA GLU A 284 -0.07 12.67 6.66
C GLU A 284 1.32 12.01 6.59
N ASN A 285 1.36 10.69 6.42
CA ASN A 285 2.58 9.89 6.51
C ASN A 285 3.19 9.49 5.16
N ALA A 286 2.49 9.71 4.05
CA ALA A 286 2.99 9.43 2.72
C ALA A 286 2.23 10.20 1.64
N GLY A 287 2.92 10.55 0.56
CA GLY A 287 2.32 11.25 -0.56
C GLY A 287 3.28 11.34 -1.74
N THR A 288 2.73 11.75 -2.86
CA THR A 288 3.47 11.90 -4.11
C THR A 288 3.05 13.17 -4.84
N CYS A 289 3.98 13.85 -5.50
CA CYS A 289 3.69 14.82 -6.54
C CYS A 289 4.48 14.50 -7.80
N GLN A 290 4.00 14.99 -8.95
CA GLN A 290 4.66 14.84 -10.24
C GLN A 290 4.81 16.22 -10.86
N VAL A 291 6.01 16.54 -11.33
CA VAL A 291 6.33 17.86 -11.89
C VAL A 291 7.08 17.71 -13.20
N GLU A 292 7.00 18.73 -14.05
CA GLU A 292 7.81 18.81 -15.26
C GLU A 292 9.30 18.68 -14.93
N ASN A 293 10.07 18.01 -15.80
CA ASN A 293 11.47 17.70 -15.55
C ASN A 293 12.32 18.96 -15.32
N GLU A 294 12.00 20.06 -16.00
CA GLU A 294 12.68 21.35 -15.86
C GLU A 294 12.48 21.98 -14.47
N MET A 295 11.37 21.67 -13.80
CA MET A 295 11.03 22.17 -12.48
C MET A 295 11.55 21.27 -11.35
N ALA A 296 12.11 20.10 -11.67
CA ALA A 296 12.41 19.06 -10.69
C ALA A 296 13.38 19.55 -9.61
N GLU A 297 14.48 20.20 -9.99
CA GLU A 297 15.50 20.65 -9.02
C GLU A 297 14.98 21.75 -8.09
N ASP A 298 14.20 22.70 -8.62
CA ASP A 298 13.59 23.78 -7.84
C ASP A 298 12.58 23.24 -6.83
N VAL A 299 11.70 22.33 -7.28
CA VAL A 299 10.68 21.70 -6.42
C VAL A 299 11.35 20.82 -5.37
N LEU A 300 12.34 20.02 -5.74
CA LEU A 300 13.09 19.20 -4.77
C LEU A 300 13.76 20.08 -3.70
N GLY A 301 14.38 21.19 -4.10
CA GLY A 301 14.96 22.16 -3.17
C GLY A 301 13.93 22.74 -2.20
N ALA A 302 12.74 23.09 -2.69
CA ALA A 302 11.65 23.60 -1.87
C ALA A 302 11.10 22.54 -0.88
N LEU A 303 10.95 21.30 -1.34
CA LEU A 303 10.53 20.16 -0.50
C LEU A 303 11.55 19.90 0.62
N ILE A 304 12.84 19.82 0.28
CA ILE A 304 13.93 19.64 1.25
C ILE A 304 13.92 20.78 2.28
N HIS A 305 13.78 22.02 1.84
CA HIS A 305 13.73 23.17 2.74
C HIS A 305 12.55 23.08 3.72
N ARG A 306 11.35 22.77 3.22
CA ARG A 306 10.15 22.64 4.06
C ARG A 306 10.31 21.54 5.09
N ILE A 307 10.68 20.33 4.65
CA ILE A 307 10.80 19.16 5.52
C ILE A 307 11.83 19.39 6.63
N ASN A 308 12.96 20.01 6.30
CA ASN A 308 14.00 20.35 7.27
C ASN A 308 13.58 21.42 8.27
N LYS A 309 12.64 22.29 7.91
CA LYS A 309 12.09 23.32 8.80
C LYS A 309 11.09 22.74 9.78
N ASP A 310 10.28 21.77 9.33
CA ASP A 310 9.27 21.12 10.17
C ASP A 310 9.92 20.22 11.23
N GLY A 311 10.97 19.48 10.85
CA GLY A 311 11.69 18.54 11.71
C GLY A 311 11.12 17.14 11.69
#